data_AF-A0A348UW27-F1
#
_entry.id   AF-A0A348UW27-F1
#
_cell.length_a   1.000
_cell.length_b   1.000
_cell.length_c   1.000
_cell.angle_alpha   90.00
_cell.angle_beta   90.00
_cell.angle_gamma   90.00
#
_symmetry.space_group_name_H-M   'P 1'
#
loop_
_entity.id
_entity.type
_entity.pdbx_description
1 polymer ?
#
loop_
_entity_poly.entity_id
_entity_poly.type
_entity_poly.pdbx_seq_one_letter_code
_entity_poly.pdbx_strand_id
1 'polypeptide(L)'
;MAGYDPEQDKKIAEWKNEETGLIISIMQYGQGEPKLQVGPRIMKKKDGSDRAPMKAGRLSVEDVMWLYDIIDEVKDELSDMVGPE
;
A
#
# COMPACT_ATOMS: atom_id res chain seq x y z
N MET A 1 -4.85 10.19 26.29
CA MET A 1 -4.83 9.42 25.02
C MET A 1 -3.73 8.39 25.16
N ALA A 2 -4.06 7.11 25.10
CA ALA A 2 -3.03 6.08 24.94
C ALA A 2 -2.35 6.32 23.57
N GLY A 3 -1.03 6.40 23.57
CA GLY A 3 -0.26 6.59 22.33
C GLY A 3 -0.34 5.35 21.43
N TYR A 4 0.30 5.44 20.26
CA TYR A 4 0.50 4.29 19.40
C TYR A 4 1.30 3.19 20.14
N ASP A 5 0.72 2.00 20.22
CA ASP A 5 1.34 0.79 20.74
C ASP A 5 1.69 -0.16 19.58
N PRO A 6 2.98 -0.37 19.24
CA PRO A 6 3.38 -1.22 18.12
C PRO A 6 3.00 -2.70 18.28
N GLU A 7 2.84 -3.20 19.51
CA GLU A 7 2.46 -4.61 19.74
C GLU A 7 1.02 -4.89 19.31
N GLN A 8 0.20 -3.84 19.23
CA GLN A 8 -1.18 -3.93 18.80
C GLN A 8 -1.33 -3.85 17.27
N ASP A 9 -0.31 -3.40 16.53
CA ASP A 9 -0.38 -3.25 15.07
C ASP A 9 0.04 -4.56 14.38
N LYS A 10 -0.95 -5.35 13.97
CA LYS A 10 -0.73 -6.69 13.42
C LYS A 10 -0.91 -6.70 11.91
N LYS A 11 0.00 -7.38 11.22
CA LYS A 11 -0.12 -7.71 9.79
C LYS A 11 -0.89 -9.01 9.63
N ILE A 12 -1.98 -8.97 8.88
CA ILE A 12 -2.88 -10.11 8.63
C ILE A 12 -2.49 -10.83 7.34
N ALA A 13 -2.24 -10.06 6.27
CA ALA A 13 -1.90 -10.60 4.95
C ALA A 13 -0.96 -9.64 4.22
N GLU A 14 -0.20 -10.16 3.26
CA GLU A 14 0.74 -9.40 2.44
C GLU A 14 0.86 -9.98 1.04
N TRP A 15 0.92 -9.09 0.05
CA TRP A 15 1.24 -9.36 -1.35
C TRP A 15 2.32 -8.39 -1.79
N LYS A 16 3.23 -8.87 -2.63
CA LYS A 16 4.33 -8.08 -3.17
C LYS A 16 4.36 -8.17 -4.68
N ASN A 17 4.44 -7.02 -5.34
CA ASN A 17 4.80 -6.94 -6.74
C ASN A 17 6.32 -7.09 -6.85
N GLU A 18 6.77 -8.22 -7.39
CA GLU A 18 8.20 -8.57 -7.48
C GLU A 18 8.99 -7.67 -8.45
N GLU A 19 8.31 -7.05 -9.41
CA GLU A 19 8.94 -6.17 -10.40
C GLU A 19 9.14 -4.75 -9.86
N THR A 20 8.10 -4.19 -9.25
CA THR A 20 8.10 -2.77 -8.82
C THR A 20 8.44 -2.57 -7.34
N GLY A 21 8.46 -3.66 -6.56
CA GLY A 21 8.68 -3.62 -5.10
C GLY A 21 7.51 -3.05 -4.30
N LEU A 22 6.33 -2.91 -4.91
CA LEU A 22 5.11 -2.48 -4.22
C LEU A 22 4.64 -3.58 -3.27
N ILE A 23 4.32 -3.20 -2.03
CA ILE A 23 3.72 -4.09 -1.03
C ILE A 23 2.29 -3.65 -0.79
N ILE A 24 1.36 -4.60 -0.86
CA ILE A 24 -0.03 -4.45 -0.43
C ILE A 24 -0.20 -5.35 0.80
N SER A 25 -0.71 -4.81 1.91
CA SER A 25 -0.94 -5.61 3.11
C SER A 25 -2.24 -5.25 3.80
N ILE A 26 -2.77 -6.17 4.61
CA ILE A 26 -3.88 -5.88 5.52
C ILE A 26 -3.31 -5.76 6.92
N MET A 27 -3.57 -4.64 7.57
CA MET A 27 -3.10 -4.33 8.93
C MET A 27 -4.31 -4.14 9.86
N GLN A 28 -4.23 -4.61 11.10
CA GLN A 28 -5.26 -4.41 12.12
C GLN A 28 -4.62 -3.95 13.41
N TYR A 29 -5.13 -2.84 13.96
CA TYR A 29 -4.67 -2.30 15.24
C TYR A 29 -5.61 -2.75 16.37
N GLY A 30 -5.08 -3.53 17.31
CA GLY A 30 -5.86 -4.06 18.43
C GLY A 30 -7.03 -4.93 17.95
N GLN A 31 -8.24 -4.61 18.41
CA GLN A 31 -9.49 -5.22 17.93
C GLN A 31 -10.25 -4.32 16.94
N GLY A 32 -9.59 -3.27 16.41
CA GLY A 32 -10.19 -2.34 15.45
C GLY A 32 -10.42 -2.96 14.08
N GLU A 33 -10.96 -2.17 13.16
CA GLU A 33 -11.21 -2.63 11.79
C GLU A 33 -9.90 -2.86 11.02
N PRO A 34 -9.75 -4.00 10.31
CA PRO A 34 -8.65 -4.21 9.38
C PRO A 34 -8.66 -3.17 8.26
N LYS A 35 -7.48 -2.69 7.88
CA LYS A 35 -7.30 -1.69 6.82
C LYS A 35 -6.30 -2.17 5.79
N LEU A 36 -6.54 -1.83 4.52
CA LEU A 36 -5.57 -2.05 3.45
C LEU A 36 -4.46 -1.01 3.57
N GLN A 37 -3.21 -1.45 3.54
CA GLN A 37 -2.05 -0.59 3.44
C GLN A 37 -1.44 -0.73 2.04
N VAL A 38 -1.37 0.38 1.31
CA VAL A 38 -0.88 0.42 -0.08
C VAL A 38 0.53 0.97 -0.11
N GLY A 39 1.50 0.16 0.31
CA GLY A 39 2.92 0.53 0.37
C GLY A 39 3.54 0.17 1.72
N PRO A 40 4.80 0.55 1.96
CA PRO A 40 5.65 1.43 1.15
C PRO A 40 6.14 0.79 -0.16
N ARG A 41 6.49 1.61 -1.16
CA ARG A 41 7.26 1.15 -2.32
C ARG A 41 8.72 0.96 -1.88
N ILE A 42 9.22 -0.27 -1.81
CA ILE A 42 10.65 -0.50 -1.54
C ILE A 42 11.40 -0.20 -2.83
N MET A 43 11.90 1.03 -2.95
CA MET A 43 12.82 1.37 -4.03
C MET A 43 14.19 0.77 -3.73
N LYS A 44 14.68 -0.14 -4.56
CA LYS A 44 16.08 -0.57 -4.49
C LYS A 44 16.98 0.60 -4.91
N LYS A 45 18.04 0.85 -4.14
CA LYS A 45 19.11 1.77 -4.53
C LYS A 45 19.93 1.14 -5.65
N LYS A 46 20.74 1.95 -6.36
CA LYS A 46 21.67 1.48 -7.41
C LYS A 46 22.68 0.43 -6.92
N ASP A 47 22.91 0.37 -5.61
CA ASP A 47 23.78 -0.62 -4.94
C ASP A 47 23.04 -1.91 -4.51
N GLY A 48 21.75 -2.04 -4.83
CA GLY A 48 20.91 -3.19 -4.47
C GLY A 48 20.33 -3.17 -3.05
N SER A 49 20.69 -2.18 -2.21
CA SER A 49 20.14 -2.03 -0.86
C SER A 49 18.77 -1.34 -0.86
N ASP A 50 17.93 -1.65 0.12
CA ASP A 50 16.59 -1.06 0.21
C ASP A 50 16.66 0.41 0.63
N ARG A 51 15.91 1.28 -0.05
CA ARG A 51 15.68 2.67 0.38
C ARG A 51 14.64 2.71 1.50
N ALA A 52 14.81 3.64 2.43
CA ALA A 52 13.85 3.84 3.52
C ALA A 52 12.43 4.04 2.97
N PRO A 53 11.44 3.32 3.52
CA PRO A 53 10.08 3.33 3.00
C PRO A 53 9.41 4.70 3.14
N MET A 54 8.89 5.25 2.04
CA MET A 54 7.92 6.35 2.14
C MET A 54 6.59 5.76 2.62
N LYS A 55 6.14 6.16 3.82
CA LYS A 55 4.88 5.69 4.41
C LYS A 55 3.74 5.96 3.44
N ALA A 56 3.07 4.90 3.03
CA ALA A 56 1.80 5.03 2.35
C ALA A 56 0.63 5.06 3.35
N GLY A 57 -0.52 5.56 2.90
CA GLY A 57 -1.75 5.61 3.69
C GLY A 57 -2.38 4.22 3.91
N ARG A 58 -3.27 4.14 4.91
CA ARG A 58 -4.15 2.99 5.17
C ARG A 58 -5.56 3.34 4.71
N LEU A 59 -6.15 2.51 3.85
CA LEU A 59 -7.51 2.63 3.33
C LEU A 59 -8.45 1.72 4.13
N SER A 60 -9.64 2.23 4.48
CA SER A 60 -10.71 1.38 5.04
C SER A 60 -11.27 0.42 3.99
N VAL A 61 -12.16 -0.49 4.38
CA VAL A 61 -12.86 -1.33 3.38
C VAL A 61 -13.73 -0.48 2.45
N GLU A 62 -14.36 0.59 2.95
CA GLU A 62 -15.17 1.51 2.15
C GLU A 62 -14.32 2.22 1.08
N ASP A 63 -13.13 2.71 1.46
CA ASP A 63 -12.19 3.32 0.52
C ASP A 63 -11.71 2.33 -0.54
N VAL A 64 -11.54 1.05 -0.18
CA VAL A 64 -11.13 -0.01 -1.12
C VAL A 64 -12.24 -0.35 -2.11
N MET A 65 -13.50 -0.38 -1.65
CA MET A 65 -14.66 -0.58 -2.54
C MET A 65 -14.77 0.58 -3.53
N TRP A 66 -14.64 1.82 -3.05
CA TRP A 66 -14.61 2.99 -3.93
C TRP A 66 -13.43 2.96 -4.90
N LEU A 67 -12.23 2.57 -4.43
CA LEU A 67 -11.08 2.40 -5.30
C LEU A 67 -11.36 1.37 -6.40
N TYR A 68 -12.01 0.25 -6.07
CA TYR A 68 -12.39 -0.77 -7.06
C TYR A 68 -13.35 -0.23 -8.12
N ASP A 69 -14.26 0.67 -7.75
CA ASP A 69 -15.20 1.29 -8.69
C ASP A 69 -14.49 2.24 -9.68
N ILE A 70 -13.36 2.84 -9.30
CA ILE A 70 -12.64 3.82 -10.14
C ILE A 70 -11.29 3.32 -10.69
N ILE A 71 -10.83 2.13 -10.29
CA ILE A 71 -9.44 1.69 -10.57
C ILE A 71 -9.16 1.55 -12.07
N ASP A 72 -10.15 1.15 -12.86
CA ASP A 72 -10.02 1.03 -14.31
C ASP A 72 -9.88 2.40 -14.97
N GLU A 73 -10.68 3.40 -14.57
CA GLU A 73 -10.56 4.77 -15.04
C GLU A 73 -9.17 5.34 -14.69
N VAL A 74 -8.73 5.16 -13.44
CA VAL A 74 -7.38 5.58 -13.01
C VAL A 74 -6.29 4.90 -13.83
N LYS A 75 -6.43 3.62 -14.12
CA LYS A 75 -5.47 2.85 -14.93
C LYS A 75 -5.42 3.39 -16.35
N ASP A 76 -6.57 3.62 -16.98
CA ASP A 76 -6.65 4.12 -18.36
C ASP A 76 -6.03 5.53 -18.47
N GLU A 77 -6.39 6.45 -17.56
CA GLU A 77 -5.78 7.79 -17.49
C GLU A 77 -4.26 7.73 -17.30
N LEU A 78 -3.77 6.84 -16.41
CA LEU A 78 -2.33 6.65 -16.21
C LEU A 78 -1.65 6.10 -17.47
N SER A 79 -2.26 5.14 -18.16
CA SER A 79 -1.72 4.57 -19.39
C SER A 79 -1.66 5.60 -20.53
N ASP A 80 -2.63 6.50 -20.61
CA ASP A 80 -2.62 7.58 -21.60
C ASP A 80 -1.53 8.62 -21.31
N MET A 81 -1.24 8.89 -20.03
CA MET A 81 -0.19 9.82 -19.61
C MET A 81 1.22 9.25 -19.75
N VAL A 82 1.39 7.95 -19.49
CA VAL A 82 2.66 7.24 -19.72
C VAL A 82 2.74 6.90 -21.20
N GLY A 83 3.11 7.89 -22.01
CA GLY A 83 3.31 7.71 -23.44
C GLY A 83 4.22 6.52 -23.77
N PRO A 84 4.13 5.98 -25.00
CA PRO A 84 4.85 4.76 -25.38
C PRO A 84 6.36 4.89 -25.17
N GLU A 85 6.99 3.83 -24.63
CA GLU A 85 8.45 3.66 -24.58
C GLU A 85 9.07 3.44 -25.97
#